data_AF-A0A7Y0Q4F1-F1
#
_entry.id   AF-A0A7Y0Q4F1-F1
#
_cell.length_a   1.000
_cell.length_b   1.000
_cell.length_c   1.000
_cell.angle_alpha   90.00
_cell.angle_beta   90.00
_cell.angle_gamma   90.00
#
_symmetry.space_group_name_H-M   'P 1'
#
loop_
_entity.id
_entity.type
_entity.pdbx_description
1 polymer ?
#
loop_
_entity_poly.entity_id
_entity_poly.type
_entity_poly.pdbx_seq_one_letter_code
_entity_poly.pdbx_strand_id
1 'polypeptide(L)'
;TFMQRSLGDRIWTVLMVDGIRVGGHLVVVALGIDDAGTKRILGLAEGATENSAVVKSLLTDLMERGFTIPEGQGLLAVIDGAKALAKAVREVFGDRVHIQRCQIHKTRNVLDHLPESMQATVRSRLRKAYQEA
;
A
#
# COMPACT_ATOMS: atom_id res chain seq x y z
N THR A 1 11.68 -6.16 19.03
CA THR A 1 12.22 -6.48 17.68
C THR A 1 11.43 -5.69 16.63
N PHE A 2 11.88 -5.63 15.37
CA PHE A 2 11.18 -4.89 14.31
C PHE A 2 9.69 -5.26 14.19
N MET A 3 9.38 -6.56 14.18
CA MET A 3 8.02 -7.09 14.01
C MET A 3 7.10 -6.90 15.22
N GLN A 4 7.64 -6.51 16.38
CA GLN A 4 6.87 -6.42 17.64
C GLN A 4 6.85 -5.00 18.23
N ARG A 5 7.52 -4.04 17.59
CA ARG A 5 7.58 -2.67 18.11
C ARG A 5 6.18 -2.04 18.10
N SER A 6 5.92 -1.19 19.11
CA SER A 6 4.74 -0.35 19.13
C SER A 6 4.70 0.58 17.91
N LEU A 7 3.49 0.83 17.41
CA LEU A 7 3.17 1.75 16.34
C LEU A 7 2.27 2.90 16.83
N GLY A 8 1.96 2.95 18.13
CA GLY A 8 1.09 3.95 18.74
C GLY A 8 1.77 5.26 19.14
N ASP A 9 3.07 5.41 18.87
CA ASP A 9 3.85 6.63 19.16
C ASP A 9 3.70 7.71 18.08
N ARG A 10 2.88 7.46 17.05
CA ARG A 10 2.80 8.27 15.82
C ARG A 10 1.38 8.36 15.29
N ILE A 11 1.13 9.45 14.59
CA ILE A 11 -0.08 9.62 13.77
C ILE A 11 0.25 9.16 12.35
N TRP A 12 -0.37 8.07 11.92
CA TRP A 12 -0.18 7.55 10.57
C TRP A 12 -1.21 8.14 9.61
N THR A 13 -0.74 8.76 8.53
CA THR A 13 -1.59 9.45 7.55
C THR A 13 -1.72 8.66 6.25
N VAL A 14 -0.68 7.90 5.88
CA VAL A 14 -0.68 7.06 4.68
C VAL A 14 -0.20 5.65 5.03
N LEU A 15 -0.88 4.65 4.47
CA LEU A 15 -0.45 3.27 4.47
C LEU A 15 -0.25 2.79 3.04
N MET A 16 0.95 2.36 2.67
CA MET A 16 1.22 1.68 1.42
C MET A 16 1.29 0.17 1.68
N VAL A 17 0.62 -0.61 0.85
CA VAL A 17 0.68 -2.08 0.90
C VAL A 17 0.99 -2.61 -0.48
N ASP A 18 2.03 -3.43 -0.58
CA ASP A 18 2.52 -3.96 -1.85
C ASP A 18 3.06 -5.38 -1.71
N GLY A 19 2.95 -6.17 -2.78
CA GLY A 19 3.54 -7.50 -2.89
C GLY A 19 4.88 -7.43 -3.63
N ILE A 20 5.95 -7.90 -3.02
CA ILE A 20 7.28 -7.96 -3.65
C ILE A 20 7.78 -9.40 -3.72
N ARG A 21 8.50 -9.73 -4.79
CA ARG A 21 9.17 -11.03 -4.93
C ARG A 21 10.60 -10.93 -4.43
N VAL A 22 10.95 -11.75 -3.43
CA VAL A 22 12.29 -11.80 -2.83
C VAL A 22 12.72 -13.26 -2.71
N GLY A 23 13.81 -13.63 -3.36
CA GLY A 23 14.36 -14.99 -3.28
C GLY A 23 13.39 -16.10 -3.72
N GLY A 24 12.44 -15.81 -4.61
CA GLY A 24 11.39 -16.75 -5.04
C GLY A 24 10.12 -16.72 -4.19
N HIS A 25 10.14 -16.02 -3.05
CA HIS A 25 9.00 -15.86 -2.16
C HIS A 25 8.23 -14.58 -2.50
N LEU A 26 6.92 -14.59 -2.29
CA LEU A 26 6.09 -13.40 -2.32
C LEU A 26 5.94 -12.87 -0.88
N VAL A 27 6.35 -11.63 -0.68
CA VAL A 27 6.29 -10.94 0.61
C VAL A 27 5.41 -9.71 0.46
N VAL A 28 4.39 -9.61 1.29
CA VAL A 28 3.57 -8.42 1.43
C VAL A 28 4.25 -7.47 2.42
N VAL A 29 4.42 -6.23 2.01
CA VAL A 29 5.05 -5.17 2.81
C VAL A 29 4.01 -4.13 3.16
N ALA A 30 3.90 -3.80 4.44
CA ALA A 30 3.14 -2.65 4.91
C ALA A 30 4.10 -1.53 5.32
N LEU A 31 3.85 -0.34 4.79
CA LEU A 31 4.69 0.83 4.97
C LEU A 31 3.84 2.05 5.34
N GLY A 32 4.13 2.65 6.48
CA GLY A 32 3.46 3.84 6.98
C GLY A 32 4.22 5.11 6.61
N ILE A 33 3.48 6.19 6.43
CA ILE A 33 3.99 7.55 6.42
C ILE A 33 3.27 8.27 7.56
N ASP A 34 4.05 8.83 8.49
CA ASP A 34 3.50 9.60 9.60
C ASP A 34 3.17 11.05 9.17
N ASP A 35 2.53 11.78 10.07
CA ASP A 35 2.18 13.20 9.93
C ASP A 35 3.39 14.13 9.71
N ALA A 36 4.59 13.70 10.12
CA ALA A 36 5.85 14.36 9.81
C ALA A 36 6.41 14.03 8.42
N GLY A 37 5.72 13.19 7.63
CA GLY A 37 6.16 12.74 6.31
C GLY A 37 7.25 11.65 6.36
N THR A 38 7.50 11.05 7.53
CA THR A 38 8.53 10.03 7.69
C THR A 38 7.99 8.66 7.29
N LYS A 39 8.63 8.08 6.28
CA LYS A 39 8.32 6.75 5.76
C LYS A 39 8.98 5.64 6.58
N ARG A 40 8.21 4.63 7.00
CA ARG A 40 8.71 3.49 7.79
C ARG A 40 8.04 2.18 7.36
N ILE A 41 8.82 1.10 7.25
CA ILE A 41 8.25 -0.25 7.14
C ILE A 41 7.63 -0.59 8.49
N LEU A 42 6.37 -1.03 8.49
CA LEU A 42 5.59 -1.34 9.70
C LEU A 42 5.54 -2.85 9.95
N GLY A 43 5.50 -3.64 8.89
CA GLY A 43 5.47 -5.09 8.97
C GLY A 43 5.65 -5.75 7.61
N LEU A 44 5.93 -7.04 7.67
CA LEU A 44 6.12 -7.93 6.53
C LEU A 44 5.32 -9.20 6.77
N ALA A 45 4.73 -9.77 5.74
CA ALA A 45 4.12 -11.09 5.80
C ALA A 45 4.48 -11.88 4.54
N GLU A 46 5.06 -13.06 4.72
CA GLU A 46 5.33 -13.99 3.63
C GLU A 46 4.07 -14.81 3.32
N GLY A 47 3.78 -15.02 2.04
CA GLY A 47 2.69 -15.89 1.61
C GLY A 47 2.95 -16.50 0.24
N ALA A 48 2.46 -17.71 0.02
CA ALA A 48 2.58 -18.39 -1.27
C ALA A 48 1.72 -17.74 -2.39
N THR A 49 0.76 -16.88 -2.03
CA THR A 49 -0.12 -16.11 -2.94
C THR A 49 -0.48 -14.77 -2.30
N GLU A 50 -0.94 -13.78 -3.09
CA GLU A 50 -1.56 -12.52 -2.62
C GLU A 50 -2.93 -12.79 -1.97
N ASN A 51 -2.99 -13.75 -1.06
CA ASN A 51 -4.20 -14.14 -0.38
C ASN A 51 -4.64 -13.01 0.55
N SER A 52 -5.88 -12.56 0.38
CA SER A 52 -6.53 -11.56 1.23
C SER A 52 -6.36 -11.87 2.73
N ALA A 53 -6.28 -13.15 3.12
CA ALA A 53 -6.02 -13.59 4.49
C ALA A 53 -4.63 -13.15 5.03
N VAL A 54 -3.56 -13.28 4.23
CA VAL A 54 -2.19 -12.89 4.63
C VAL A 54 -2.14 -11.38 4.87
N VAL A 55 -2.74 -10.62 3.95
CA VAL A 55 -2.82 -9.16 4.03
C VAL A 55 -3.63 -8.74 5.24
N LYS A 56 -4.81 -9.34 5.44
CA LYS A 56 -5.67 -9.06 6.60
C LYS A 56 -4.93 -9.34 7.89
N SER A 57 -4.26 -10.48 8.01
CA SER A 57 -3.45 -10.83 9.18
C SER A 57 -2.35 -9.79 9.44
N LEU A 58 -1.63 -9.36 8.41
CA LEU A 58 -0.61 -8.31 8.54
C LEU A 58 -1.20 -7.01 9.05
N LEU A 59 -2.33 -6.57 8.48
CA LEU A 59 -2.99 -5.32 8.85
C LEU A 59 -3.58 -5.36 10.26
N THR A 60 -4.17 -6.49 10.66
CA THR A 60 -4.65 -6.72 12.03
C THR A 60 -3.50 -6.67 13.04
N ASP A 61 -2.35 -7.29 12.73
CA ASP A 61 -1.15 -7.19 13.57
C ASP A 61 -0.67 -5.73 13.73
N LEU A 62 -0.75 -4.90 12.69
CA LEU A 62 -0.40 -3.47 12.84
C LEU A 62 -1.31 -2.78 13.88
N MET A 63 -2.62 -3.05 13.81
CA MET A 63 -3.62 -2.48 14.74
C MET A 63 -3.36 -2.95 16.18
N GLU A 64 -3.07 -4.23 16.38
CA GLU A 64 -2.73 -4.80 17.69
C GLU A 64 -1.46 -4.18 18.28
N ARG A 65 -0.51 -3.78 17.42
CA ARG A 65 0.71 -3.05 17.83
C ARG A 65 0.49 -1.55 18.04
N GLY A 66 -0.75 -1.06 17.95
CA GLY A 66 -1.11 0.33 18.24
C GLY A 66 -1.17 1.24 17.01
N PHE A 67 -1.15 0.70 15.79
CA PHE A 67 -1.52 1.50 14.62
C PHE A 67 -2.98 1.94 14.79
N THR A 68 -3.22 3.25 14.79
CA THR A 68 -4.57 3.80 14.92
C THR A 68 -4.79 4.88 13.88
N ILE A 69 -6.06 5.03 13.49
CA ILE A 69 -6.54 6.18 12.74
C ILE A 69 -7.20 7.08 13.78
N PRO A 70 -6.69 8.31 14.03
CA PRO A 70 -7.31 9.22 14.99
C PRO A 70 -8.78 9.51 14.63
N GLU A 71 -9.59 9.84 15.65
CA GLU A 71 -10.98 10.26 15.43
C GLU A 71 -11.03 11.53 14.56
N GLY A 72 -11.98 11.59 13.64
CA GLY A 72 -12.12 12.70 12.68
C GLY A 72 -11.07 12.71 11.56
N GLN A 73 -10.14 11.76 11.51
CA GLN A 73 -9.15 11.63 10.44
C GLN A 73 -9.42 10.41 9.56
N GLY A 74 -8.95 10.48 8.32
CA GLY A 74 -8.94 9.36 7.38
C GLY A 74 -7.52 8.85 7.14
N LEU A 75 -7.41 7.59 6.75
CA LEU A 75 -6.16 6.97 6.29
C LEU A 75 -6.16 6.88 4.76
N LEU A 76 -5.12 7.38 4.10
CA LEU A 76 -4.92 7.09 2.68
C LEU A 76 -4.20 5.74 2.53
N ALA A 77 -4.90 4.73 2.02
CA ALA A 77 -4.30 3.46 1.67
C ALA A 77 -3.90 3.44 0.18
N VAL A 78 -2.62 3.30 -0.12
CA VAL A 78 -2.10 3.23 -1.49
C VAL A 78 -1.71 1.79 -1.83
N ILE A 79 -2.42 1.20 -2.79
CA ILE A 79 -2.23 -0.21 -3.23
C ILE A 79 -2.12 -0.30 -4.76
N ASP A 80 -1.61 -1.40 -5.28
CA ASP A 80 -1.41 -1.64 -6.73
C ASP A 80 -2.72 -1.73 -7.56
N GLY A 81 -3.85 -1.99 -6.90
CA GLY A 81 -5.17 -2.18 -7.48
C GLY A 81 -5.70 -3.61 -7.40
N ALA A 82 -5.00 -4.53 -6.73
CA ALA A 82 -5.48 -5.88 -6.47
C ALA A 82 -6.77 -5.85 -5.64
N LYS A 83 -7.79 -6.58 -6.11
CA LYS A 83 -9.10 -6.67 -5.43
C LYS A 83 -8.98 -7.27 -4.02
N ALA A 84 -8.08 -8.23 -3.84
CA ALA A 84 -7.82 -8.87 -2.55
C ALA A 84 -7.25 -7.89 -1.52
N LEU A 85 -6.30 -7.03 -1.92
CA LEU A 85 -5.77 -5.95 -1.08
C LEU A 85 -6.87 -4.95 -0.72
N ALA A 86 -7.63 -4.49 -1.72
CA ALA A 86 -8.70 -3.52 -1.50
C ALA A 86 -9.79 -4.05 -0.55
N LYS A 87 -10.10 -5.35 -0.61
CA LYS A 87 -11.01 -6.02 0.32
C LYS A 87 -10.43 -6.07 1.73
N ALA A 88 -9.19 -6.55 1.90
CA ALA A 88 -8.54 -6.67 3.21
C ALA A 88 -8.43 -5.31 3.93
N VAL A 89 -8.03 -4.26 3.20
CA VAL A 89 -7.92 -2.90 3.74
C VAL A 89 -9.27 -2.39 4.25
N ARG A 90 -10.35 -2.56 3.48
CA ARG A 90 -11.70 -2.15 3.93
C ARG A 90 -12.18 -2.96 5.12
N GLU A 91 -11.93 -4.27 5.14
CA GLU A 91 -12.33 -5.13 6.26
C GLU A 91 -11.63 -4.74 7.58
N VAL A 92 -10.40 -4.25 7.52
CA VAL A 92 -9.63 -3.89 8.73
C VAL A 92 -9.90 -2.45 9.18
N PHE A 93 -9.96 -1.49 8.25
CA PHE A 93 -10.03 -0.07 8.60
C PHE A 93 -11.43 0.57 8.43
N GLY A 94 -12.39 -0.15 7.85
CA GLY A 94 -13.77 0.31 7.67
C GLY A 94 -13.88 1.54 6.76
N ASP A 95 -14.80 2.45 7.07
CA ASP A 95 -15.10 3.63 6.23
C ASP A 95 -14.10 4.78 6.37
N ARG A 96 -13.15 4.68 7.31
CA ARG A 96 -12.13 5.71 7.55
C ARG A 96 -10.93 5.61 6.60
N VAL A 97 -10.90 4.62 5.71
CA VAL A 97 -9.82 4.44 4.75
C VAL A 97 -10.24 4.86 3.35
N HIS A 98 -9.44 5.73 2.74
CA HIS A 98 -9.55 6.08 1.33
C HIS A 98 -8.53 5.27 0.55
N ILE A 99 -9.01 4.43 -0.36
CA ILE A 99 -8.13 3.58 -1.18
C ILE A 99 -7.79 4.31 -2.46
N GLN A 100 -6.50 4.59 -2.63
CA GLN A 100 -5.91 5.14 -3.85
C GLN A 100 -5.12 4.06 -4.59
N ARG A 101 -5.30 4.00 -5.90
CA ARG A 101 -4.44 3.14 -6.74
C ARG A 101 -3.08 3.80 -6.95
N CYS A 102 -2.01 3.04 -6.73
CA CYS A 102 -0.65 3.48 -6.93
C CYS A 102 -0.41 3.86 -8.40
N GLN A 103 -0.03 5.12 -8.63
CA GLN A 103 0.23 5.65 -9.97
C GLN A 103 1.42 4.94 -10.66
N ILE A 104 2.43 4.50 -9.90
CA ILE A 104 3.59 3.77 -10.42
C ILE A 104 3.16 2.41 -10.97
N HIS A 105 2.41 1.63 -10.18
CA HIS A 105 1.85 0.36 -10.65
C HIS A 105 0.91 0.57 -11.82
N LYS A 106 -0.02 1.53 -11.74
CA LYS A 106 -0.92 1.82 -12.85
C LYS A 106 -0.16 2.19 -14.13
N THR A 107 0.92 2.96 -14.02
CA THR A 107 1.77 3.32 -15.16
C THR A 107 2.41 2.08 -15.76
N ARG A 108 3.04 1.22 -14.96
CA ARG A 108 3.62 -0.06 -15.44
C ARG A 108 2.57 -0.90 -16.17
N ASN A 109 1.41 -1.13 -15.55
CA ASN A 109 0.32 -1.89 -16.16
C ASN A 109 -0.13 -1.33 -17.53
N VAL A 110 -0.12 0.00 -17.72
CA VAL A 110 -0.45 0.59 -19.02
C VAL A 110 0.66 0.37 -20.04
N LEU A 111 1.92 0.57 -19.63
CA LEU A 111 3.07 0.45 -20.52
C LEU A 111 3.32 -1.00 -20.99
N ASP A 112 3.03 -1.99 -20.15
CA ASP A 112 3.18 -3.42 -20.47
C ASP A 112 2.28 -3.87 -21.64
N HIS A 113 1.25 -3.08 -21.97
CA HIS A 113 0.36 -3.33 -23.11
C HIS A 113 0.73 -2.54 -24.36
N LEU A 114 1.87 -1.85 -24.37
CA LEU A 114 2.30 -0.99 -25.47
C LEU A 114 3.61 -1.44 -26.11
N PRO A 115 3.78 -1.23 -27.43
CA PRO A 115 5.09 -1.36 -28.07
C PRO A 115 6.13 -0.47 -27.39
N GLU A 116 7.37 -0.96 -27.27
CA GLU A 116 8.47 -0.23 -26.62
C GLU A 116 8.66 1.20 -27.16
N SER A 117 8.49 1.37 -28.48
CA SER A 117 8.59 2.67 -29.16
C SER A 117 7.60 3.72 -28.65
N MET A 118 6.48 3.31 -28.07
CA MET A 118 5.45 4.22 -27.55
C MET A 118 5.57 4.48 -26.04
N GLN A 119 6.31 3.64 -25.31
CA GLN A 119 6.28 3.66 -23.84
C GLN A 119 6.79 4.98 -23.26
N ALA A 120 7.86 5.56 -23.82
CA ALA A 120 8.39 6.84 -23.35
C ALA A 120 7.37 7.98 -23.48
N THR A 121 6.73 8.09 -24.64
CA THR A 121 5.70 9.11 -24.90
C THR A 121 4.50 8.94 -23.99
N VAL A 122 4.00 7.71 -23.83
CA VAL A 122 2.82 7.46 -22.97
C VAL A 122 3.14 7.67 -21.49
N ARG A 123 4.33 7.26 -21.02
CA ARG A 123 4.79 7.54 -19.64
C ARG A 123 4.78 9.03 -19.34
N SER A 124 5.30 9.84 -20.26
CA SER A 124 5.31 11.31 -20.13
C SER A 124 3.90 11.89 -20.04
N ARG A 125 2.98 11.43 -20.91
CA ARG A 125 1.58 11.86 -20.89
C ARG A 125 0.86 11.47 -19.59
N LEU A 126 1.04 10.23 -19.12
CA LEU A 126 0.47 9.79 -17.84
C LEU A 126 0.98 10.63 -16.66
N ARG A 127 2.29 10.92 -16.63
CA ARG A 127 2.88 11.76 -15.58
C ARG A 127 2.27 13.16 -15.57
N LYS A 128 2.10 13.79 -16.73
CA LYS A 128 1.46 15.11 -16.83
C LYS A 128 0.01 15.08 -16.34
N ALA A 129 -0.77 14.08 -16.78
CA ALA A 129 -2.15 13.94 -16.36
C ALA A 129 -2.32 13.80 -14.84
N TYR A 130 -1.39 13.13 -14.15
CA TYR A 130 -1.42 13.04 -12.68
C TYR A 130 -1.00 14.32 -11.94
N GLN A 131 -0.30 15.24 -12.62
CA GLN A 131 0.13 16.52 -12.04
C GLN A 131 -0.92 17.63 -12.25
N GLU A 132 -1.83 17.44 -13.20
CA GLU A 132 -2.91 18.38 -13.54
C GLU A 132 -4.20 18.11 -12.76
N ALA A 133 -4.28 16.99 -12.03
CA ALA A 133 -5.42 16.56 -11.21
C ALA A 133 -5.22 16.92 -9.74
#